data_AF-A0A950QZC0-F1
#
_entry.id   AF-A0A950QZC0-F1
#
_cell.length_a   1.000
_cell.length_b   1.000
_cell.length_c   1.000
_cell.angle_alpha   90.00
_cell.angle_beta   90.00
_cell.angle_gamma   90.00
#
_symmetry.space_group_name_H-M   'P 1'
#
loop_
_entity.id
_entity.type
_entity.pdbx_description
1 polymer ?
#
loop_
_entity_poly.entity_id
_entity_poly.type
_entity_poly.pdbx_seq_one_letter_code
_entity_poly.pdbx_strand_id
1 'polypeptide(L)'
;MRWRACALLLLVTYPAAAVIIDRIAIVVGNSIIKDSDIDRDIRVTDFLNSDALNLSNDARKKAASRLIDQGFIHREILMGDYPMAGVQEADDQLNKITKERFHNGAALNEALRRYGLSEADLRSHFQWQLTVLRFIDARFRPAAYVSDDEIESYVRTHESALRRQYPNKDEAELRDEVRSILAGEKINQLFFAWLDEQRKSTNIKYYEESLR
;
A
#
# COMPACT_ATOMS: atom_id res chain seq x y z
N MET A 1 34.78 64.90 -38.54
CA MET A 1 34.97 63.51 -38.10
C MET A 1 34.64 63.45 -36.61
N ARG A 2 33.44 62.99 -36.21
CA ARG A 2 33.05 62.84 -34.80
C ARG A 2 32.41 61.46 -34.65
N TRP A 3 33.13 60.55 -33.98
CA TRP A 3 32.71 59.16 -33.74
C TRP A 3 31.48 59.11 -32.83
N ARG A 4 30.49 58.30 -33.22
CA ARG A 4 29.36 57.92 -32.39
C ARG A 4 29.75 56.66 -31.61
N ALA A 5 29.77 56.71 -30.29
CA ALA A 5 29.91 55.53 -29.44
C ALA A 5 28.52 54.94 -29.19
N CYS A 6 28.25 53.75 -29.75
CA CYS A 6 27.09 52.93 -29.42
C CYS A 6 27.41 52.10 -28.17
N ALA A 7 26.74 52.37 -27.06
CA ALA A 7 26.79 51.52 -25.87
C ALA A 7 25.88 50.31 -26.06
N LEU A 8 26.47 49.11 -26.11
CA LEU A 8 25.76 47.83 -26.12
C LEU A 8 25.26 47.50 -24.71
N LEU A 9 23.94 47.42 -24.56
CA LEU A 9 23.26 46.93 -23.35
C LEU A 9 23.25 45.40 -23.38
N LEU A 10 24.05 44.77 -22.51
CA LEU A 10 24.05 43.33 -22.26
C LEU A 10 22.85 42.96 -21.37
N LEU A 11 21.84 42.33 -21.96
CA LEU A 11 20.73 41.69 -21.26
C LEU A 11 21.23 40.40 -20.61
N VAL A 12 21.31 40.38 -19.27
CA VAL A 12 21.57 39.18 -18.48
C VAL A 12 20.28 38.36 -18.42
N THR A 13 20.22 37.26 -19.18
CA THR A 13 19.15 36.27 -19.08
C THR A 13 19.37 35.39 -17.85
N TYR A 14 18.53 35.56 -16.82
CA TYR A 14 18.46 34.63 -15.70
C TYR A 14 17.82 33.31 -16.13
N PRO A 15 18.42 32.14 -15.82
CA PRO A 15 17.74 30.88 -16.00
C PRO A 15 16.60 30.79 -14.97
N ALA A 16 15.36 30.82 -15.45
CA ALA A 16 14.21 30.46 -14.63
C ALA A 16 14.32 28.97 -14.29
N ALA A 17 14.59 28.64 -13.03
CA ALA A 17 14.51 27.27 -12.56
C ALA A 17 13.04 26.81 -12.71
N ALA A 18 12.80 25.84 -13.59
CA ALA A 18 11.48 25.26 -13.75
C ALA A 18 11.09 24.56 -12.44
N VAL A 19 10.05 25.06 -11.77
CA VAL A 19 9.48 24.40 -10.60
C VAL A 19 8.79 23.12 -11.08
N ILE A 20 9.27 21.96 -10.63
CA ILE A 20 8.62 20.67 -10.90
C ILE A 20 7.34 20.64 -10.04
N ILE A 21 6.19 20.87 -10.68
CA ILE A 21 4.89 20.69 -10.05
C ILE A 21 4.47 19.24 -10.27
N ASP A 22 4.29 18.52 -9.18
CA ASP A 22 3.79 17.15 -9.20
C ASP A 22 2.37 17.09 -9.78
N ARG A 23 2.16 16.20 -10.75
CA ARG A 23 0.94 16.18 -11.57
C ARG A 23 -0.16 15.40 -10.87
N ILE A 24 -1.39 15.91 -10.96
CA ILE A 24 -2.58 15.18 -10.51
C ILE A 24 -2.88 14.08 -11.54
N ALA A 25 -2.80 12.82 -11.10
CA ALA A 25 -3.12 11.66 -11.95
C ALA A 25 -4.61 11.29 -11.81
N ILE A 26 -5.11 11.24 -10.58
CA ILE A 26 -6.48 10.80 -10.26
C ILE A 26 -7.05 11.67 -9.13
N VAL A 27 -8.33 11.99 -9.22
CA VAL A 27 -9.11 12.57 -8.11
C VAL A 27 -10.15 11.55 -7.66
N VAL A 28 -10.17 11.25 -6.36
CA VAL A 28 -11.05 10.28 -5.71
C VAL A 28 -11.89 11.01 -4.68
N GLY A 29 -13.10 11.43 -5.05
CA GLY A 29 -13.93 12.31 -4.23
C GLY A 29 -13.21 13.64 -3.93
N ASN A 30 -12.75 13.82 -2.68
CA ASN A 30 -12.00 14.98 -2.22
C ASN A 30 -10.49 14.73 -2.06
N SER A 31 -10.02 13.52 -2.38
CA SER A 31 -8.61 13.13 -2.30
C SER A 31 -7.96 13.17 -3.68
N ILE A 32 -6.66 13.42 -3.71
CA ILE A 32 -5.84 13.50 -4.93
C ILE A 32 -4.78 12.41 -4.86
N ILE A 33 -4.61 11.66 -5.95
CA ILE A 33 -3.49 10.77 -6.19
C ILE A 33 -2.62 11.42 -7.27
N LYS A 34 -1.34 11.63 -6.95
CA LYS A 34 -0.38 12.25 -7.85
C LYS A 34 0.37 11.20 -8.64
N ASP A 35 1.01 11.64 -9.72
CA ASP A 35 1.88 10.81 -10.54
C ASP A 35 3.03 10.20 -9.71
N SER A 36 3.65 11.03 -8.85
CA SER A 36 4.74 10.57 -7.99
C SER A 36 4.30 9.56 -6.92
N ASP A 37 3.02 9.57 -6.51
CA ASP A 37 2.46 8.60 -5.56
C ASP A 37 2.38 7.21 -6.22
N ILE A 38 1.94 7.15 -7.48
CA ILE A 38 1.85 5.92 -8.28
C ILE A 38 3.25 5.32 -8.46
N ASP A 39 4.22 6.12 -8.88
CA ASP A 39 5.60 5.68 -9.07
C ASP A 39 6.23 5.17 -7.76
N ARG A 40 5.95 5.84 -6.63
CA ARG A 40 6.44 5.41 -5.32
C ARG A 40 5.81 4.10 -4.88
N ASP A 41 4.50 3.92 -5.06
CA ASP A 41 3.81 2.67 -4.72
C ASP A 41 4.39 1.49 -5.51
N ILE A 42 4.68 1.66 -6.81
CA ILE A 42 5.33 0.62 -7.63
C ILE A 42 6.72 0.29 -7.08
N ARG A 43 7.56 1.31 -6.87
CA ARG A 43 8.95 1.12 -6.42
C ARG A 43 9.01 0.38 -5.09
N VAL A 44 8.16 0.75 -4.13
CA VAL A 44 8.07 0.09 -2.82
C VAL A 44 7.58 -1.35 -2.99
N THR A 45 6.54 -1.58 -3.80
CA THR A 45 6.01 -2.91 -4.08
C THR A 45 7.07 -3.83 -4.69
N ASP A 46 7.72 -3.40 -5.77
CA ASP A 46 8.74 -4.19 -6.47
C ASP A 46 9.95 -4.47 -5.55
N PHE A 47 10.38 -3.48 -4.76
CA PHE A 47 11.44 -3.66 -3.77
C PHE A 47 11.07 -4.72 -2.72
N LEU A 48 9.87 -4.65 -2.15
CA LEU A 48 9.42 -5.59 -1.12
C LEU A 48 9.19 -7.01 -1.65
N ASN A 49 8.86 -7.15 -2.94
CA ASN A 49 8.72 -8.45 -3.59
C ASN A 49 10.05 -9.00 -4.14
N SER A 50 11.12 -8.19 -4.16
CA SER A 50 12.36 -8.51 -4.86
C SER A 50 12.18 -8.68 -6.38
N ASP A 51 11.20 -7.98 -6.95
CA ASP A 51 10.90 -7.97 -8.37
C ASP A 51 11.72 -6.90 -9.10
N ALA A 52 11.96 -7.10 -10.40
CA ALA A 52 12.59 -6.05 -11.22
C ALA A 52 11.66 -4.84 -11.33
N LEU A 53 12.22 -3.63 -11.19
CA LEU A 53 11.45 -2.39 -11.26
C LEU A 53 10.68 -2.29 -12.59
N ASN A 54 9.35 -2.24 -12.50
CA ASN A 54 8.45 -2.24 -13.64
C ASN A 54 7.51 -1.03 -13.63
N LEU A 55 7.88 0.04 -14.33
CA LEU A 55 7.06 1.26 -14.48
C LEU A 55 6.17 1.23 -15.73
N SER A 56 5.78 0.05 -16.21
CA SER A 56 4.87 -0.07 -17.36
C SER A 56 3.48 0.49 -17.05
N ASN A 57 2.71 0.82 -18.10
CA ASN A 57 1.33 1.28 -17.94
C ASN A 57 0.44 0.28 -17.19
N ASP A 58 0.66 -1.03 -17.36
CA ASP A 58 -0.09 -2.05 -16.60
C ASP A 58 0.23 -1.99 -15.09
N ALA A 59 1.51 -1.89 -14.74
CA ALA A 59 1.93 -1.73 -13.35
C ALA A 59 1.39 -0.43 -12.74
N ARG A 60 1.39 0.67 -13.51
CA ARG A 60 0.80 1.95 -13.13
C ARG A 60 -0.70 1.87 -12.90
N LYS A 61 -1.46 1.17 -13.76
CA LYS A 61 -2.91 0.93 -13.54
C LYS A 61 -3.16 0.14 -12.27
N LYS A 62 -2.35 -0.90 -11.99
CA LYS A 62 -2.47 -1.68 -10.76
C LYS A 62 -2.16 -0.84 -9.52
N ALA A 63 -1.09 -0.03 -9.56
CA ALA A 63 -0.73 0.89 -8.48
C ALA A 63 -1.79 1.97 -8.24
N ALA A 64 -2.27 2.61 -9.31
CA ALA A 64 -3.39 3.54 -9.25
C ALA A 64 -4.62 2.91 -8.59
N SER A 65 -4.98 1.68 -8.98
CA SER A 65 -6.10 0.97 -8.38
C SER A 65 -5.88 0.74 -6.88
N ARG A 66 -4.69 0.29 -6.45
CA ARG A 66 -4.37 0.12 -5.02
C ARG A 66 -4.44 1.45 -4.26
N LEU A 67 -3.91 2.53 -4.82
CA LEU A 67 -3.92 3.84 -4.17
C LEU A 67 -5.34 4.41 -4.02
N ILE A 68 -6.25 4.09 -4.95
CA ILE A 68 -7.67 4.39 -4.79
C ILE A 68 -8.24 3.67 -3.55
N ASP A 69 -8.00 2.36 -3.41
CA ASP A 69 -8.45 1.59 -2.23
C ASP A 69 -7.85 2.12 -0.94
N GLN A 70 -6.54 2.42 -0.95
CA GLN A 70 -5.86 3.04 0.19
C GLN A 70 -6.48 4.39 0.56
N GLY A 71 -6.91 5.18 -0.42
CA GLY A 71 -7.63 6.43 -0.19
C GLY A 71 -8.94 6.24 0.56
N PHE A 72 -9.70 5.17 0.25
CA PHE A 72 -10.93 4.84 0.99
C PHE A 72 -10.62 4.40 2.42
N ILE A 73 -9.62 3.55 2.59
CA ILE A 73 -9.18 3.07 3.91
C ILE A 73 -8.73 4.24 4.78
N HIS A 74 -7.92 5.14 4.23
CA HIS A 74 -7.42 6.30 4.95
C HIS A 74 -8.57 7.22 5.39
N ARG A 75 -9.54 7.47 4.51
CA ARG A 75 -10.73 8.27 4.84
C ARG A 75 -11.53 7.63 5.99
N GLU A 76 -11.78 6.33 5.92
CA GLU A 76 -12.54 5.62 6.94
C GLU A 76 -11.82 5.61 8.29
N ILE A 77 -10.49 5.42 8.29
CA ILE A 77 -9.67 5.49 9.49
C ILE A 77 -9.82 6.84 10.18
N LEU A 78 -9.72 7.94 9.42
CA LEU A 78 -9.85 9.29 9.97
C LEU A 78 -11.27 9.60 10.47
N MET A 79 -12.30 9.14 9.75
CA MET A 79 -13.69 9.40 10.14
C MET A 79 -14.13 8.57 11.36
N GLY A 80 -13.65 7.34 11.47
CA GLY A 80 -13.99 6.40 12.53
C GLY A 80 -13.05 6.42 13.74
N ASP A 81 -12.03 7.28 13.73
CA ASP A 81 -10.99 7.35 14.78
C ASP A 81 -10.35 5.98 15.08
N TYR A 82 -10.04 5.23 14.01
CA TYR A 82 -9.45 3.90 14.13
C TYR A 82 -7.96 3.98 14.53
N PRO A 83 -7.45 2.97 15.27
CA PRO A 83 -6.07 3.00 15.78
C PRO A 83 -5.04 2.97 14.65
N MET A 84 -4.07 3.89 14.72
CA MET A 84 -2.93 3.95 13.83
C MET A 84 -1.72 3.22 14.40
N ALA A 85 -0.84 2.71 13.54
CA ALA A 85 0.44 2.15 13.94
C ALA A 85 1.41 3.25 14.39
N GLY A 86 2.20 2.95 15.42
CA GLY A 86 3.25 3.85 15.90
C GLY A 86 4.49 3.84 15.01
N VAL A 87 5.27 4.91 15.05
CA VAL A 87 6.54 5.02 14.30
C VAL A 87 7.53 3.92 14.71
N GLN A 88 7.59 3.59 16.00
CA GLN A 88 8.48 2.54 16.52
C GLN A 88 8.19 1.16 15.90
N GLU A 89 6.92 0.85 15.64
CA GLU A 89 6.55 -0.45 15.05
C GLU A 89 7.01 -0.54 13.59
N ALA A 90 6.99 0.58 12.87
CA ALA A 90 7.53 0.66 11.52
C ALA A 90 9.06 0.53 11.52
N ASP A 91 9.75 1.10 12.51
CA ASP A 91 11.19 0.90 12.71
C ASP A 91 11.52 -0.56 13.01
N ASP A 92 10.70 -1.25 13.80
CA ASP A 92 10.89 -2.66 14.11
C ASP A 92 10.73 -3.53 12.84
N GLN A 93 9.76 -3.22 11.97
CA GLN A 93 9.62 -3.89 10.67
C GLN A 93 10.81 -3.60 9.74
N LEU A 94 11.29 -2.36 9.70
CA LEU A 94 12.48 -2.01 8.94
C LEU A 94 13.72 -2.76 9.43
N ASN A 95 13.90 -2.85 10.75
CA ASN A 95 15.00 -3.59 11.36
C ASN A 95 14.90 -5.10 11.06
N LYS A 96 13.69 -5.64 11.07
CA LYS A 96 13.42 -7.05 10.73
C LYS A 96 13.80 -7.36 9.28
N ILE A 97 13.28 -6.60 8.30
CA ILE A 97 13.63 -6.82 6.89
C ILE A 97 15.12 -6.59 6.63
N THR A 98 15.74 -5.63 7.34
CA THR A 98 17.18 -5.40 7.26
C THR A 98 17.94 -6.66 7.67
N LYS A 99 17.60 -7.28 8.81
CA LYS A 99 18.29 -8.50 9.30
C LYS A 99 18.02 -9.73 8.44
N GLU A 100 16.79 -9.87 7.94
CA GLU A 100 16.36 -11.07 7.22
C GLU A 100 16.89 -11.10 5.78
N ARG A 101 16.96 -9.95 5.10
CA ARG A 101 17.29 -9.88 3.67
C ARG A 101 18.62 -9.20 3.38
N PHE A 102 19.15 -8.45 4.33
CA PHE A 102 20.37 -7.67 4.17
C PHE A 102 21.35 -7.95 5.30
N HIS A 103 22.64 -7.73 5.06
CA HIS A 103 23.65 -7.99 6.08
C HIS A 103 23.74 -6.83 7.09
N ASN A 104 23.50 -5.60 6.63
CA ASN A 104 23.55 -4.38 7.41
C ASN A 104 22.74 -3.26 6.72
N GLY A 105 22.58 -2.12 7.41
CA GLY A 105 21.87 -0.95 6.88
C GLY A 105 22.52 -0.33 5.63
N ALA A 106 23.84 -0.46 5.43
CA ALA A 106 24.48 0.05 4.22
C ALA A 106 24.07 -0.76 2.97
N ALA A 107 23.99 -2.08 3.10
CA ALA A 107 23.49 -2.96 2.04
C ALA A 107 22.02 -2.70 1.72
N LEU A 108 21.19 -2.46 2.73
CA LEU A 108 19.80 -2.03 2.54
C LEU A 108 19.73 -0.71 1.78
N ASN A 109 20.47 0.31 2.21
CA ASN A 109 20.46 1.63 1.57
C ASN A 109 20.91 1.56 0.11
N GLU A 110 21.93 0.77 -0.21
CA GLU A 110 22.33 0.55 -1.60
C GLU A 110 21.22 -0.14 -2.41
N ALA A 111 20.56 -1.14 -1.82
CA ALA A 111 19.42 -1.78 -2.48
C ALA A 111 18.28 -0.79 -2.74
N LEU A 112 17.91 0.05 -1.76
CA LEU A 112 16.86 1.07 -1.89
C LEU A 112 17.18 2.09 -2.98
N ARG A 113 18.44 2.53 -3.08
CA ARG A 113 18.89 3.48 -4.11
C ARG A 113 18.67 2.96 -5.52
N ARG A 114 18.81 1.64 -5.76
CA ARG A 114 18.52 1.03 -7.07
C ARG A 114 17.05 1.15 -7.48
N TYR A 115 16.14 1.24 -6.52
CA TYR A 115 14.71 1.47 -6.74
C TYR A 115 14.34 2.96 -6.64
N GLY A 116 15.27 3.85 -6.32
CA GLY A 116 15.00 5.27 -6.08
C GLY A 116 14.22 5.53 -4.79
N LEU A 117 14.41 4.69 -3.77
CA LEU A 117 13.74 4.77 -2.48
C LEU A 117 14.70 5.22 -1.37
N SER A 118 14.12 5.72 -0.28
CA SER A 118 14.78 5.96 1.00
C SER A 118 14.23 5.01 2.08
N GLU A 119 14.94 4.89 3.21
CA GLU A 119 14.39 4.18 4.36
C GLU A 119 13.11 4.85 4.90
N ALA A 120 12.98 6.17 4.74
CA ALA A 120 11.77 6.89 5.17
C ALA A 120 10.53 6.46 4.37
N ASP A 121 10.70 6.13 3.08
CA ASP A 121 9.61 5.58 2.25
C ASP A 121 9.17 4.22 2.79
N LEU A 122 10.13 3.35 3.18
CA LEU A 122 9.82 2.06 3.80
C LEU A 122 9.15 2.21 5.17
N ARG A 123 9.65 3.10 6.03
CA ARG A 123 9.03 3.35 7.34
C ARG A 123 7.58 3.80 7.16
N SER A 124 7.34 4.75 6.26
CA SER A 124 5.98 5.23 5.95
C SER A 124 5.09 4.09 5.45
N HIS A 125 5.62 3.25 4.55
CA HIS A 125 4.88 2.09 4.04
C HIS A 125 4.56 1.07 5.14
N PHE A 126 5.51 0.70 5.99
CA PHE A 126 5.27 -0.26 7.08
C PHE A 126 4.30 0.29 8.12
N GLN A 127 4.41 1.57 8.47
CA GLN A 127 3.45 2.20 9.37
C GLN A 127 2.04 2.14 8.77
N TRP A 128 1.91 2.46 7.48
CA TRP A 128 0.64 2.38 6.79
C TRP A 128 0.09 0.95 6.72
N GLN A 129 0.93 -0.03 6.37
CA GLN A 129 0.55 -1.44 6.30
C GLN A 129 0.03 -1.96 7.66
N LEU A 130 0.74 -1.67 8.75
CA LEU A 130 0.33 -2.04 10.10
C LEU A 130 -0.98 -1.34 10.51
N THR A 131 -1.14 -0.08 10.11
CA THR A 131 -2.38 0.69 10.32
C THR A 131 -3.55 0.05 9.60
N VAL A 132 -3.38 -0.35 8.34
CA VAL A 132 -4.42 -1.04 7.56
C VAL A 132 -4.79 -2.38 8.20
N LEU A 133 -3.82 -3.16 8.70
CA LEU A 133 -4.09 -4.40 9.41
C LEU A 133 -4.95 -4.17 10.67
N ARG A 134 -4.61 -3.15 11.47
CA ARG A 134 -5.40 -2.77 12.67
C ARG A 134 -6.79 -2.29 12.32
N PHE A 135 -6.92 -1.51 11.26
CA PHE A 135 -8.21 -1.05 10.74
C PHE A 135 -9.09 -2.22 10.34
N ILE A 136 -8.56 -3.17 9.55
CA ILE A 136 -9.31 -4.35 9.12
C ILE A 136 -9.80 -5.12 10.34
N ASP A 137 -8.92 -5.31 11.32
CA ASP A 137 -9.24 -6.02 12.54
C ASP A 137 -10.37 -5.33 13.34
N ALA A 138 -10.18 -4.05 13.65
CA ALA A 138 -11.12 -3.28 14.46
C ALA A 138 -12.50 -3.13 13.80
N ARG A 139 -12.53 -2.99 12.47
CA ARG A 139 -13.77 -2.74 11.73
C ARG A 139 -14.55 -4.02 11.42
N PHE A 140 -13.88 -5.08 10.97
CA PHE A 140 -14.56 -6.23 10.35
C PHE A 140 -14.58 -7.47 11.23
N ARG A 141 -13.61 -7.65 12.15
CA ARG A 141 -13.60 -8.80 13.07
C ARG A 141 -14.90 -8.93 13.88
N PRO A 142 -15.50 -7.86 14.44
CA PRO A 142 -16.75 -7.98 15.19
C PRO A 142 -17.92 -8.56 14.39
N ALA A 143 -17.93 -8.37 13.07
CA ALA A 143 -18.97 -8.87 12.18
C ALA A 143 -18.66 -10.28 11.60
N ALA A 144 -17.44 -10.79 11.80
CA ALA A 144 -16.97 -12.06 11.25
C ALA A 144 -17.21 -13.24 12.20
N TYR A 145 -18.42 -13.37 12.74
CA TYR A 145 -18.81 -14.50 13.57
C TYR A 145 -18.81 -15.81 12.76
N VAL A 146 -18.27 -16.88 13.35
CA VAL A 146 -18.24 -18.22 12.76
C VAL A 146 -18.99 -19.17 13.69
N SER A 147 -20.03 -19.82 13.19
CA SER A 147 -20.82 -20.78 13.96
C SER A 147 -20.14 -22.15 14.04
N ASP A 148 -20.55 -22.97 15.00
CA ASP A 148 -20.07 -24.35 15.12
C ASP A 148 -20.47 -25.23 13.92
N ASP A 149 -21.63 -24.96 13.31
CA ASP A 149 -22.10 -25.66 12.10
C ASP A 149 -21.17 -25.38 10.90
N GLU A 150 -20.70 -24.13 10.76
CA GLU A 150 -19.74 -23.75 9.72
C GLU A 150 -18.40 -24.46 9.91
N ILE A 151 -17.92 -24.56 11.16
CA ILE A 151 -16.69 -25.27 11.51
C ILE A 151 -16.84 -26.75 11.17
N GLU A 152 -17.92 -27.40 11.60
CA GLU A 152 -18.16 -28.82 11.32
C GLU A 152 -18.24 -29.08 9.82
N SER A 153 -18.98 -28.24 9.08
CA SER A 153 -19.08 -28.37 7.62
C SER A 153 -17.71 -28.23 6.96
N TYR A 154 -16.90 -27.26 7.40
CA TYR A 154 -15.58 -27.05 6.83
C TYR A 154 -14.63 -28.22 7.12
N VAL A 155 -14.59 -28.71 8.37
CA VAL A 155 -13.79 -29.88 8.75
C VAL A 155 -14.18 -31.09 7.92
N ARG A 156 -15.47 -31.37 7.79
CA ARG A 156 -15.98 -32.51 7.01
C ARG A 156 -15.58 -32.42 5.54
N THR A 157 -15.65 -31.23 4.94
CA THR A 157 -15.31 -31.03 3.52
C THR A 157 -13.78 -31.07 3.28
N HIS A 158 -12.96 -30.67 4.25
CA HIS A 158 -11.51 -30.51 4.10
C HIS A 158 -10.67 -31.48 4.94
N GLU A 159 -11.26 -32.54 5.50
CA GLU A 159 -10.65 -33.43 6.48
C GLU A 159 -9.25 -33.91 6.08
N SER A 160 -9.11 -34.44 4.86
CA SER A 160 -7.82 -34.97 4.38
C SER A 160 -6.73 -33.91 4.28
N ALA A 161 -7.09 -32.68 3.89
CA ALA A 161 -6.14 -31.56 3.79
C ALA A 161 -5.74 -31.08 5.18
N LEU A 162 -6.73 -30.92 6.08
CA LEU A 162 -6.54 -30.49 7.46
C LEU A 162 -5.66 -31.46 8.24
N ARG A 163 -5.90 -32.77 8.15
CA ARG A 163 -5.07 -33.80 8.82
C ARG A 163 -3.64 -33.83 8.29
N ARG A 164 -3.42 -33.51 7.01
CA ARG A 164 -2.07 -33.42 6.43
C ARG A 164 -1.34 -32.16 6.91
N GLN A 165 -2.04 -31.03 6.99
CA GLN A 165 -1.47 -29.74 7.37
C GLN A 165 -1.25 -29.63 8.89
N TYR A 166 -2.11 -30.27 9.68
CA TYR A 166 -2.10 -30.23 11.14
C TYR A 166 -2.10 -31.64 11.76
N PRO A 167 -1.06 -32.46 11.50
CA PRO A 167 -1.05 -33.88 11.89
C PRO A 167 -1.01 -34.10 13.41
N ASN A 168 -0.53 -33.12 14.17
CA ASN A 168 -0.33 -33.22 15.62
C ASN A 168 -1.39 -32.48 16.44
N LYS A 169 -2.36 -31.82 15.79
CA LYS A 169 -3.42 -31.10 16.50
C LYS A 169 -4.53 -32.06 16.91
N ASP A 170 -5.01 -31.93 18.14
CA ASP A 170 -6.21 -32.62 18.57
C ASP A 170 -7.48 -32.02 17.94
N GLU A 171 -8.64 -32.62 18.21
CA GLU A 171 -9.90 -32.16 17.61
C GLU A 171 -10.29 -30.74 18.05
N ALA A 172 -10.02 -30.36 19.31
CA ALA A 172 -10.34 -29.03 19.81
C ALA A 172 -9.41 -27.98 19.18
N GLU A 173 -8.10 -28.26 19.16
CA GLU A 173 -7.10 -27.41 18.53
C GLU A 173 -7.35 -27.25 17.02
N LEU A 174 -7.82 -28.30 16.36
CA LEU A 174 -8.17 -28.26 14.95
C LEU A 174 -9.43 -27.39 14.71
N ARG A 175 -10.45 -27.51 15.56
CA ARG A 175 -11.65 -26.65 15.47
C ARG A 175 -11.31 -25.18 15.68
N ASP A 176 -10.42 -24.86 16.61
CA ASP A 176 -9.95 -23.49 16.84
C ASP A 176 -9.17 -22.93 15.64
N GLU A 177 -8.33 -23.75 15.01
CA GLU A 177 -7.64 -23.39 13.77
C GLU A 177 -8.63 -23.10 12.64
N VAL A 178 -9.60 -24.01 12.43
CA VAL A 178 -10.64 -23.83 11.40
C VAL A 178 -11.47 -22.59 11.67
N ARG A 179 -11.82 -22.31 12.93
CA ARG A 179 -12.52 -21.08 13.30
C ARG A 179 -11.72 -19.84 12.90
N SER A 180 -10.41 -19.83 13.15
CA SER A 180 -9.51 -18.73 12.76
C SER A 180 -9.45 -18.55 11.24
N ILE A 181 -9.34 -19.64 10.48
CA ILE A 181 -9.34 -19.64 9.01
C ILE A 181 -10.65 -19.03 8.49
N LEU A 182 -11.79 -19.57 8.92
CA LEU A 182 -13.11 -19.10 8.50
C LEU A 182 -13.37 -17.64 8.89
N ALA A 183 -12.93 -17.22 10.08
CA ALA A 183 -13.05 -15.84 10.51
C ALA A 183 -12.22 -14.92 9.61
N GLY A 184 -10.98 -15.31 9.28
CA GLY A 184 -10.13 -14.57 8.34
C GLY A 184 -10.74 -14.46 6.94
N GLU A 185 -11.32 -15.55 6.42
CA GLU A 185 -12.01 -15.55 5.13
C GLU A 185 -13.21 -14.59 5.13
N LYS A 186 -14.05 -14.64 6.18
CA LYS A 186 -15.18 -13.72 6.34
C LYS A 186 -14.75 -12.27 6.46
N ILE A 187 -13.70 -11.98 7.25
CA ILE A 187 -13.12 -10.64 7.36
C ILE A 187 -12.71 -10.12 5.98
N ASN A 188 -12.01 -10.94 5.18
CA ASN A 188 -11.60 -10.57 3.83
C ASN A 188 -12.81 -10.30 2.93
N GLN A 189 -13.84 -11.16 2.96
CA GLN A 189 -15.07 -10.95 2.19
C GLN A 189 -15.75 -9.63 2.53
N LEU A 190 -15.91 -9.34 3.83
CA LEU A 190 -16.51 -8.09 4.31
C LEU A 190 -15.68 -6.87 3.90
N PHE A 191 -14.35 -6.97 4.01
CA PHE A 191 -13.43 -5.90 3.63
C PHE A 191 -13.50 -5.58 2.13
N PHE A 192 -13.43 -6.59 1.26
CA PHE A 192 -13.51 -6.38 -0.19
C PHE A 192 -14.90 -5.93 -0.64
N ALA A 193 -15.97 -6.47 -0.05
CA ALA A 193 -17.33 -5.98 -0.31
C ALA A 193 -17.48 -4.50 0.06
N TRP A 194 -16.88 -4.08 1.17
CA TRP A 194 -16.85 -2.67 1.56
C TRP A 194 -16.05 -1.80 0.58
N LEU A 195 -14.86 -2.24 0.13
CA LEU A 195 -14.08 -1.52 -0.89
C LEU A 195 -14.86 -1.37 -2.21
N ASP A 196 -15.54 -2.42 -2.66
CA ASP A 196 -16.38 -2.39 -3.84
C ASP A 196 -17.52 -1.36 -3.71
N GLU A 197 -18.13 -1.25 -2.54
CA GLU A 197 -19.15 -0.25 -2.26
C GLU A 197 -18.56 1.17 -2.24
N GLN A 198 -17.37 1.37 -1.67
CA GLN A 198 -16.68 2.66 -1.71
C GLN A 198 -16.37 3.10 -3.15
N ARG A 199 -15.96 2.16 -4.01
CA ARG A 199 -15.71 2.42 -5.44
C ARG A 199 -16.97 2.82 -6.19
N LYS A 200 -18.10 2.14 -5.95
CA LYS A 200 -19.39 2.46 -6.60
C LYS A 200 -19.95 3.81 -6.17
N SER A 201 -19.77 4.17 -4.91
CA SER A 201 -20.33 5.39 -4.31
C SER A 201 -19.44 6.63 -4.45
N THR A 202 -18.17 6.48 -4.82
CA THR A 202 -17.23 7.61 -4.94
C THR A 202 -17.00 8.01 -6.40
N ASN A 203 -17.03 9.31 -6.68
CA ASN A 203 -16.64 9.85 -7.99
C ASN A 203 -15.11 9.76 -8.19
N ILE A 204 -14.68 8.97 -9.17
CA ILE A 204 -13.27 8.78 -9.52
C ILE A 204 -13.02 9.40 -10.90
N LYS A 205 -12.14 10.39 -10.96
CA LYS A 205 -11.77 11.10 -12.19
C LYS A 205 -10.31 10.88 -12.54
N TYR A 206 -10.06 10.31 -13.72
CA TYR A 206 -8.73 10.09 -14.27
C TYR A 206 -8.33 11.26 -15.16
N TYR A 207 -7.27 11.97 -14.76
CA TYR A 207 -6.67 13.07 -15.51
C TYR A 207 -5.52 12.59 -16.40
N GLU A 208 -4.82 11.54 -15.98
CA GLU A 208 -3.86 10.83 -16.83
C GLU A 208 -4.59 9.81 -17.72
N GLU A 209 -4.47 9.96 -19.04
CA GLU A 209 -5.19 9.13 -20.01
C GLU A 209 -4.72 7.67 -20.00
N SER A 210 -3.44 7.42 -19.77
CA SER A 210 -2.85 6.07 -19.67
C SER A 210 -3.39 5.24 -18.51
N LEU A 211 -4.06 5.87 -17.53
CA LEU A 211 -4.62 5.19 -16.36
C LEU A 211 -6.11 4.82 -16.52
N ARG A 212 -6.77 5.30 -17.57
CA ARG A 212 -8.14 4.88 -17.93
C ARG A 212 -8.16 3.43 -18.40
#